data_AF-U1NPI3-F1
#
_entry.id   AF-U1NPI3-F1
#
_cell.length_a   1.000
_cell.length_b   1.000
_cell.length_c   1.000
_cell.angle_alpha   90.00
_cell.angle_beta   90.00
_cell.angle_gamma   90.00
#
_symmetry.space_group_name_H-M   'P 1'
#
loop_
_entity.id
_entity.type
_entity.pdbx_description
1 polymer ?
#
loop_
_entity_poly.entity_id
_entity_poly.type
_entity_poly.pdbx_seq_one_letter_code
_entity_poly.pdbx_strand_id
1 'polypeptide(L)'
;MPEGFHKTLDVDYTDGEGESPAAYPRLEDKIEKAIAVTKEGLETYDNPVVMWTGGKDSTLTLYFIQEVARNYDLETPPTVFIDHYQHFDEIHDFVDRWADRWDLDVIYARNEDVGNYVDAHELTPGDEIPVTELSEHNQHHVRDLLEYEEETFPFLLDTYVG
;
A
#
# COMPACT_ATOMS: atom_id res chain seq x y z
N MET A 1 -3.59 22.38 -5.87
CA MET A 1 -3.38 21.62 -4.62
C MET A 1 -4.73 21.49 -3.93
N PRO A 2 -5.18 20.28 -3.60
CA PRO A 2 -6.41 20.08 -2.85
C PRO A 2 -6.31 20.81 -1.49
N GLU A 3 -7.44 21.28 -0.96
CA GLU A 3 -7.51 21.85 0.38
C GLU A 3 -7.11 20.79 1.41
N GLY A 4 -6.13 21.09 2.27
CA GLY A 4 -5.60 20.17 3.29
C GLY A 4 -4.12 19.81 3.15
N PHE A 5 -3.46 20.16 2.04
CA PHE A 5 -2.03 19.88 1.89
C PHE A 5 -1.16 20.88 2.67
N HIS A 6 -0.39 20.39 3.66
CA HIS A 6 0.49 21.22 4.48
C HIS A 6 1.56 21.92 3.61
N LYS A 7 1.72 23.24 3.79
CA LYS A 7 2.57 24.10 2.91
C LYS A 7 4.07 24.00 3.17
N THR A 8 4.51 23.16 4.11
CA THR A 8 5.91 23.08 4.52
C THR A 8 6.26 21.62 4.81
N LEU A 9 6.46 20.85 3.73
CA LEU A 9 7.10 19.55 3.79
C LEU A 9 8.43 19.70 3.07
N ASP A 10 9.52 19.77 3.84
CA ASP A 10 10.89 19.75 3.33
C ASP A 10 11.48 18.40 3.71
N VAL A 11 11.36 17.42 2.81
CA VAL A 11 11.95 16.09 3.01
C VAL A 11 13.39 16.16 2.52
N ASP A 12 14.34 15.90 3.43
CA ASP A 12 15.76 15.86 3.08
C ASP A 12 16.09 14.57 2.31
N TYR A 13 16.10 14.67 0.98
CA TYR A 13 16.49 13.59 0.09
C TYR A 13 18.01 13.33 0.05
N THR A 14 18.81 14.16 0.71
CA THR A 14 20.28 14.03 0.75
C THR A 14 20.77 13.25 1.97
N ASP A 15 19.88 12.86 2.87
CA ASP A 15 20.22 12.05 4.05
C ASP A 15 20.82 10.69 3.64
N GLY A 16 22.09 10.47 4.00
CA GLY A 16 22.86 9.28 3.63
C GLY A 16 23.76 9.40 2.38
N GLU A 17 23.80 10.56 1.70
CA GLU A 17 24.76 10.78 0.61
C GLU A 17 26.23 10.69 1.10
N GLY A 18 27.03 9.87 0.43
CA GLY A 18 28.47 9.73 0.73
C GLY A 18 28.81 8.73 1.83
N GLU A 19 27.83 8.01 2.39
CA GLU A 19 28.09 6.94 3.36
C GLU A 19 28.76 5.72 2.72
N SER A 20 29.68 5.10 3.46
CA SER A 20 30.31 3.82 3.08
C SER A 20 29.75 2.67 3.92
N PRO A 21 29.88 1.40 3.49
CA PRO A 21 29.45 0.25 4.30
C PRO A 21 30.08 0.21 5.71
N ALA A 22 31.28 0.76 5.88
CA ALA A 22 31.94 0.86 7.19
C ALA A 22 31.33 1.95 8.10
N ALA A 23 30.57 2.87 7.52
CA ALA A 23 29.83 3.92 8.20
C ALA A 23 28.34 3.60 8.30
N TYR A 24 27.89 2.41 7.88
CA TYR A 24 26.48 2.06 7.94
C TYR A 24 25.94 2.18 9.36
N PRO A 25 24.73 2.76 9.51
CA PRO A 25 24.08 2.84 10.81
C PRO A 25 23.91 1.44 11.41
N ARG A 26 24.17 1.33 12.72
CA ARG A 26 23.88 0.12 13.48
C ARG A 26 22.37 -0.06 13.57
N LEU A 27 21.95 -1.22 14.08
CA LEU A 27 20.53 -1.51 14.22
C LEU A 27 19.84 -0.49 15.12
N GLU A 28 20.49 -0.09 16.22
CA GLU A 28 20.00 0.92 17.16
C GLU A 28 19.78 2.26 16.45
N ASP A 29 20.74 2.67 15.63
CA ASP A 29 20.67 3.94 14.89
C ASP A 29 19.48 3.92 13.89
N LYS A 30 19.20 2.76 13.26
CA LYS A 30 18.03 2.57 12.38
C LYS A 30 16.70 2.57 13.14
N ILE A 31 16.67 1.97 14.34
CA ILE A 31 15.50 1.96 15.22
C ILE A 31 15.17 3.39 15.65
N GLU A 32 16.17 4.16 16.07
CA GLU A 32 16.00 5.57 16.46
C GLU A 32 15.47 6.41 15.29
N LYS A 33 16.02 6.22 14.08
CA LYS A 33 15.52 6.90 12.88
C LYS A 33 14.09 6.49 12.54
N ALA A 34 13.74 5.20 12.61
CA ALA A 34 12.39 4.72 12.36
C ALA A 34 11.38 5.35 13.33
N ILE A 35 11.72 5.43 14.63
CA ILE A 35 10.89 6.10 15.65
C ILE A 35 10.72 7.58 15.30
N ALA A 36 11.80 8.28 14.98
CA ALA A 36 11.78 9.71 14.69
C ALA A 36 10.90 10.05 13.48
N VAL A 37 11.12 9.37 12.35
CA VAL A 37 10.37 9.59 11.11
C VAL A 37 8.90 9.21 11.27
N THR A 38 8.61 8.11 11.95
CA THR A 38 7.24 7.67 12.21
C THR A 38 6.48 8.70 13.05
N LYS A 39 7.11 9.17 14.13
CA LYS A 39 6.52 10.18 15.00
C LYS A 39 6.22 11.47 14.24
N GLU A 40 7.19 11.95 13.48
CA GLU A 40 7.01 13.14 12.64
C GLU A 40 5.84 12.98 11.66
N GLY A 41 5.72 11.83 11.01
CA GLY A 41 4.59 11.53 10.14
C GLY A 41 3.24 11.58 10.87
N LEU A 42 3.14 10.94 12.04
CA LEU A 42 1.91 10.92 12.83
C LEU A 42 1.54 12.31 13.40
N GLU A 43 2.51 13.16 13.70
CA GLU A 43 2.26 14.52 14.20
C GLU A 43 1.97 15.54 13.10
N THR A 44 2.46 15.29 11.87
CA THR A 44 2.39 16.27 10.76
C THR A 44 1.16 16.12 9.88
N TYR A 45 0.70 14.89 9.64
CA TYR A 45 -0.39 14.62 8.71
C TYR A 45 -1.72 14.44 9.43
N ASP A 46 -2.78 15.07 8.91
CA ASP A 46 -4.13 15.00 9.50
C ASP A 46 -4.80 13.64 9.26
N ASN A 47 -4.54 13.00 8.12
CA ASN A 47 -5.17 11.73 7.71
C ASN A 47 -4.14 10.75 7.11
N PRO A 48 -3.13 10.32 7.88
CA PRO A 48 -2.18 9.32 7.40
C PRO A 48 -2.86 7.98 7.16
N VAL A 49 -2.27 7.16 6.29
CA VAL A 49 -2.67 5.75 6.07
C VAL A 49 -1.42 4.88 5.99
N VAL A 50 -1.52 3.63 6.44
CA VAL A 50 -0.42 2.67 6.35
C VAL A 50 -0.69 1.68 5.23
N MET A 51 0.13 1.68 4.19
CA MET A 51 0.08 0.61 3.20
C MET A 51 0.61 -0.69 3.79
N TRP A 52 -0.27 -1.66 4.00
CA TRP A 52 0.06 -2.95 4.61
C TRP A 52 -0.55 -4.11 3.84
N THR A 53 0.27 -4.73 3.01
CA THR A 53 -0.08 -5.89 2.16
C THR A 53 0.36 -7.24 2.76
N GLY A 54 0.55 -7.33 4.08
CA GLY A 54 0.96 -8.57 4.76
C GLY A 54 2.43 -8.98 4.59
N GLY A 55 3.22 -8.24 3.83
CA GLY A 55 4.67 -8.48 3.64
C GLY A 55 5.51 -8.14 4.88
N LYS A 56 6.76 -8.63 4.92
CA LYS A 56 7.68 -8.41 6.06
C LYS A 56 8.00 -6.94 6.31
N ASP A 57 8.22 -6.16 5.25
CA ASP A 57 8.69 -4.78 5.35
C ASP A 57 7.54 -3.86 5.80
N SER A 58 6.36 -4.02 5.20
CA SER A 58 5.15 -3.29 5.61
C SER A 58 4.67 -3.68 7.01
N THR A 59 4.82 -4.95 7.40
CA THR A 59 4.53 -5.39 8.78
C THR A 59 5.50 -4.78 9.79
N LEU A 60 6.79 -4.66 9.45
CA LEU A 60 7.76 -4.00 10.33
C LEU A 60 7.47 -2.50 10.46
N THR A 61 7.12 -1.83 9.37
CA THR A 61 6.68 -0.43 9.39
C THR A 61 5.46 -0.24 10.28
N LEU A 62 4.43 -1.09 10.12
CA LEU A 62 3.22 -1.07 10.94
C LEU A 62 3.53 -1.29 12.44
N TYR A 63 4.48 -2.18 12.75
CA TYR A 63 4.94 -2.38 14.13
C TYR A 63 5.50 -1.08 14.74
N PHE A 64 6.37 -0.35 14.03
CA PHE A 64 6.88 0.94 14.52
C PHE A 64 5.78 1.98 14.67
N ILE A 65 4.83 2.04 13.73
CA ILE A 65 3.69 2.96 13.80
C ILE A 65 2.88 2.72 15.07
N GLN A 66 2.55 1.46 15.37
CA GLN A 66 1.82 1.13 16.60
C GLN A 66 2.62 1.44 17.87
N GLU A 67 3.90 1.06 17.92
CA GLU A 67 4.72 1.32 19.10
C GLU A 67 4.91 2.82 19.33
N VAL A 68 5.12 3.61 18.28
CA VAL A 68 5.23 5.07 18.40
C VAL A 68 3.90 5.68 18.81
N ALA A 69 2.80 5.33 18.14
CA ALA A 69 1.48 5.83 18.49
C ALA A 69 1.15 5.58 19.97
N ARG A 70 1.39 4.35 20.44
CA ARG A 70 1.20 3.97 21.85
C ARG A 70 2.12 4.71 22.82
N ASN A 71 3.41 4.87 22.51
CA ASN A 71 4.37 5.48 23.43
C ASN A 71 4.21 7.01 23.52
N TYR A 72 3.67 7.64 22.48
CA TYR A 72 3.48 9.10 22.41
C TYR A 72 2.02 9.55 22.51
N ASP A 73 1.08 8.64 22.79
CA ASP A 73 -0.37 8.92 22.92
C ASP A 73 -0.96 9.57 21.65
N LEU A 74 -0.58 9.02 20.49
CA LEU A 74 -1.08 9.41 19.16
C LEU A 74 -2.06 8.36 18.64
N GLU A 75 -2.92 8.75 17.70
CA GLU A 75 -3.83 7.82 17.03
C GLU A 75 -3.08 6.92 16.04
N THR A 76 -3.41 5.62 16.02
CA THR A 76 -2.92 4.68 15.02
C THR A 76 -3.71 4.90 13.73
N PRO A 77 -3.06 5.17 12.58
CA PRO A 77 -3.76 5.35 11.32
C PRO A 77 -4.40 4.05 10.83
N PRO A 78 -5.48 4.11 10.02
CA PRO A 78 -5.99 2.93 9.34
C PRO A 78 -4.94 2.35 8.39
N THR A 79 -5.06 1.06 8.16
CA THR A 79 -4.22 0.32 7.22
C THR A 79 -4.96 0.10 5.91
N VAL A 80 -4.23 0.09 4.80
CA VAL A 80 -4.78 -0.20 3.46
C VAL A 80 -4.10 -1.43 2.91
N PHE A 81 -4.89 -2.44 2.61
CA PHE A 81 -4.48 -3.64 1.89
C PHE A 81 -4.93 -3.50 0.43
N ILE A 82 -3.98 -3.41 -0.51
CA ILE A 82 -4.29 -3.43 -1.94
C ILE A 82 -4.41 -4.89 -2.39
N ASP A 83 -5.64 -5.28 -2.72
CA ASP A 83 -5.96 -6.63 -3.15
C ASP A 83 -6.10 -6.66 -4.68
N HIS A 84 -5.27 -7.48 -5.29
CA HIS A 84 -5.22 -7.73 -6.72
C HIS A 84 -5.70 -9.15 -7.06
N TYR A 85 -6.38 -9.83 -6.13
CA TYR A 85 -6.99 -11.16 -6.29
C TYR A 85 -6.02 -12.31 -6.60
N GLN A 86 -4.72 -12.10 -6.40
CA GLN A 86 -3.67 -13.09 -6.68
C GLN A 86 -2.74 -13.31 -5.48
N HIS A 87 -3.17 -12.87 -4.30
CA HIS A 87 -2.46 -13.19 -3.06
C HIS A 87 -2.64 -14.67 -2.72
N PHE A 88 -1.68 -15.23 -1.99
CA PHE A 88 -1.86 -16.54 -1.38
C PHE A 88 -2.88 -16.44 -0.25
N ASP A 89 -3.72 -17.48 -0.07
CA ASP A 89 -4.69 -17.56 1.03
C ASP A 89 -4.01 -17.35 2.39
N GLU A 90 -2.78 -17.83 2.56
CA GLU A 90 -2.00 -17.66 3.79
C GLU A 90 -1.66 -16.20 4.12
N ILE A 91 -1.64 -15.31 3.12
CA ILE A 91 -1.46 -13.87 3.33
C ILE A 91 -2.74 -13.26 3.92
N HIS A 92 -3.91 -13.66 3.42
CA HIS A 92 -5.19 -13.23 4.00
C HIS A 92 -5.32 -13.71 5.45
N ASP A 93 -5.03 -14.99 5.71
CA ASP A 93 -5.00 -15.55 7.07
C ASP A 93 -4.03 -14.79 7.99
N PHE A 94 -2.87 -14.38 7.46
CA PHE A 94 -1.89 -13.60 8.21
C PHE A 94 -2.43 -12.21 8.56
N VAL A 95 -2.99 -11.51 7.56
CA VAL A 95 -3.55 -10.16 7.73
C VAL A 95 -4.70 -10.20 8.73
N ASP A 96 -5.68 -11.09 8.56
CA ASP A 96 -6.84 -11.22 9.44
C ASP A 96 -6.41 -11.46 10.89
N ARG A 97 -5.49 -12.41 11.10
CA ARG A 97 -4.97 -12.73 12.43
C ARG A 97 -4.34 -11.52 13.13
N TRP A 98 -3.56 -10.73 12.41
CA TRP A 98 -2.87 -9.59 13.00
C TRP A 98 -3.76 -8.36 13.12
N ALA A 99 -4.69 -8.16 12.20
CA ALA A 99 -5.73 -7.15 12.31
C ALA A 99 -6.54 -7.33 13.60
N ASP A 100 -7.03 -8.55 13.86
CA ASP A 100 -7.74 -8.87 15.09
C ASP A 100 -6.89 -8.69 16.35
N ARG A 101 -5.61 -9.11 16.28
CA ARG A 101 -4.72 -9.09 17.45
C ARG A 101 -4.29 -7.67 17.83
N TRP A 102 -4.17 -6.80 16.84
CA TRP A 102 -3.70 -5.43 16.99
C TRP A 102 -4.84 -4.40 16.93
N ASP A 103 -6.09 -4.84 16.80
CA ASP A 103 -7.29 -3.99 16.70
C ASP A 103 -7.15 -2.94 15.58
N LEU A 104 -6.78 -3.42 14.38
CA LEU A 104 -6.52 -2.58 13.22
C LEU A 104 -7.78 -2.37 12.39
N ASP A 105 -7.97 -1.12 11.94
CA ASP A 105 -8.88 -0.82 10.84
C ASP A 105 -8.17 -1.14 9.51
N VAL A 106 -8.60 -2.20 8.83
CA VAL A 106 -8.03 -2.64 7.54
C VAL A 106 -8.99 -2.32 6.42
N ILE A 107 -8.61 -1.37 5.58
CA ILE A 107 -9.32 -0.99 4.37
C ILE A 107 -8.81 -1.85 3.22
N TYR A 108 -9.69 -2.69 2.67
CA TYR A 108 -9.40 -3.44 1.45
C TYR A 108 -9.67 -2.56 0.23
N ALA A 109 -8.61 -2.21 -0.49
CA ALA A 109 -8.67 -1.45 -1.74
C ALA A 109 -8.48 -2.40 -2.92
N ARG A 110 -9.50 -2.55 -3.76
CA ARG A 110 -9.49 -3.44 -4.92
C ARG A 110 -10.40 -2.96 -6.02
N ASN A 111 -10.10 -3.36 -7.25
CA ASN A 111 -10.95 -3.10 -8.41
C ASN A 111 -12.09 -4.13 -8.43
N GLU A 112 -13.24 -3.76 -7.86
CA GLU A 112 -14.42 -4.62 -7.79
C GLU A 112 -14.96 -4.98 -9.19
N ASP A 113 -14.83 -4.09 -10.18
CA ASP A 113 -15.32 -4.34 -11.53
C ASP A 113 -14.51 -5.46 -12.23
N VAL A 114 -13.18 -5.41 -12.12
CA VAL A 114 -12.29 -6.50 -12.56
C VAL A 114 -12.52 -7.77 -11.75
N GLY A 115 -12.59 -7.67 -10.42
CA GLY A 115 -12.81 -8.82 -9.54
C GLY A 115 -14.11 -9.56 -9.83
N ASN A 116 -15.21 -8.82 -9.98
CA ASN A 116 -16.50 -9.40 -10.34
C ASN A 116 -16.48 -10.10 -11.70
N TYR A 117 -15.74 -9.56 -12.68
CA TYR A 117 -15.58 -10.20 -13.99
C TYR A 117 -14.78 -11.51 -13.87
N VAL A 118 -13.68 -11.49 -13.12
CA VAL A 118 -12.83 -12.67 -12.82
C VAL A 118 -13.65 -13.77 -12.16
N ASP A 119 -14.40 -13.44 -11.10
CA ASP A 119 -15.23 -14.40 -10.35
C ASP A 119 -16.35 -14.97 -11.24
N ALA A 120 -17.03 -14.12 -12.02
CA ALA A 120 -18.13 -14.54 -12.87
C ALA A 120 -17.71 -15.46 -14.02
N HIS A 121 -16.46 -15.37 -14.46
CA HIS A 121 -15.91 -16.15 -15.57
C HIS A 121 -14.88 -17.20 -15.13
N GLU A 122 -14.70 -17.38 -13.82
CA GLU A 122 -13.75 -18.33 -13.21
C GLU A 122 -12.33 -18.17 -13.77
N LEU A 123 -11.89 -16.92 -13.96
CA LEU A 123 -10.58 -16.64 -14.55
C LEU A 123 -9.45 -16.95 -13.59
N THR A 124 -8.34 -17.42 -14.15
CA THR A 124 -7.09 -17.71 -13.46
C THR A 124 -5.99 -16.74 -13.89
N PRO A 125 -4.91 -16.58 -13.10
CA PRO A 125 -3.81 -15.71 -13.47
C PRO A 125 -3.26 -16.00 -14.88
N GLY A 126 -3.27 -14.98 -15.74
CA GLY A 126 -2.86 -15.07 -17.14
C GLY A 126 -3.99 -15.17 -18.15
N ASP A 127 -5.24 -15.41 -17.72
CA ASP A 127 -6.40 -15.35 -18.61
C ASP A 127 -6.70 -13.90 -19.06
N GLU A 128 -7.21 -13.75 -20.27
CA GLU A 128 -7.45 -12.43 -20.88
C GLU A 128 -8.79 -11.81 -20.47
N ILE A 129 -8.77 -10.53 -20.07
CA ILE A 129 -9.94 -9.71 -19.77
C ILE A 129 -10.20 -8.75 -20.94
N PRO A 130 -11.37 -8.81 -21.60
CA PRO A 130 -11.73 -7.82 -22.62
C PRO A 130 -12.06 -6.47 -21.99
N VAL A 131 -11.43 -5.41 -22.50
CA VAL A 131 -11.66 -4.04 -22.01
C VAL A 131 -13.13 -3.65 -22.14
N THR A 132 -13.81 -4.11 -23.19
CA THR A 132 -15.22 -3.80 -23.45
C THR A 132 -16.20 -4.39 -22.43
N GLU A 133 -15.78 -5.38 -21.66
CA GLU A 133 -16.59 -6.01 -20.61
C GLU A 133 -16.46 -5.30 -19.25
N LEU A 134 -15.54 -4.34 -19.13
CA LEU A 134 -15.39 -3.51 -17.92
C LEU A 134 -16.38 -2.34 -17.90
N SER A 135 -16.56 -1.73 -16.75
CA SER A 135 -17.32 -0.49 -16.57
C SER A 135 -16.77 0.66 -17.42
N GLU A 136 -17.62 1.65 -17.75
CA GLU A 136 -17.22 2.85 -18.50
C GLU A 136 -16.04 3.59 -17.86
N HIS A 137 -15.98 3.59 -16.52
CA HIS A 137 -14.87 4.18 -15.76
C HIS A 137 -13.54 3.48 -16.03
N ASN A 138 -13.53 2.14 -15.93
CA ASN A 138 -12.33 1.36 -16.19
C ASN A 138 -11.93 1.39 -17.67
N GLN A 139 -12.90 1.35 -18.59
CA GLN A 139 -12.64 1.55 -20.01
C GLN A 139 -11.94 2.89 -20.27
N HIS A 140 -12.42 3.98 -19.67
CA HIS A 140 -11.78 5.29 -19.76
C HIS A 140 -10.36 5.28 -19.17
N HIS A 141 -10.16 4.66 -18.02
CA HIS A 141 -8.82 4.57 -17.42
C HIS A 141 -7.84 3.81 -18.33
N VAL A 142 -8.25 2.66 -18.86
CA VAL A 142 -7.42 1.84 -19.74
C VAL A 142 -7.07 2.60 -21.02
N ARG A 143 -8.05 3.24 -21.67
CA ARG A 143 -7.85 3.88 -22.97
C ARG A 143 -7.20 5.27 -22.90
N ASP A 144 -7.60 6.09 -21.93
CA ASP A 144 -7.27 7.52 -21.91
C ASP A 144 -6.24 7.91 -20.85
N LEU A 145 -6.08 7.12 -19.77
CA LEU A 145 -5.07 7.40 -18.73
C LEU A 145 -3.84 6.53 -18.85
N LEU A 146 -4.05 5.23 -19.10
CA LEU A 146 -2.97 4.26 -19.30
C LEU A 146 -2.52 4.20 -20.76
N GLU A 147 -3.28 4.80 -21.68
CA GLU A 147 -3.03 4.81 -23.12
C GLU A 147 -2.84 3.38 -23.68
N TYR A 148 -3.58 2.41 -23.13
CA TYR A 148 -3.48 1.01 -23.50
C TYR A 148 -4.32 0.70 -24.74
N GLU A 149 -3.66 0.33 -25.83
CA GLU A 149 -4.28 0.19 -27.16
C GLU A 149 -4.87 -1.19 -27.44
N GLU A 150 -4.50 -2.23 -26.68
CA GLU A 150 -5.00 -3.59 -26.91
C GLU A 150 -6.46 -3.76 -26.43
N GLU A 151 -7.17 -4.70 -27.06
CA GLU A 151 -8.60 -4.97 -26.75
C GLU A 151 -8.78 -5.84 -25.51
N THR A 152 -7.75 -6.57 -25.12
CA THR A 152 -7.69 -7.42 -23.94
C THR A 152 -6.41 -7.15 -23.17
N PHE A 153 -6.39 -7.48 -21.88
CA PHE A 153 -5.18 -7.54 -21.08
C PHE A 153 -5.20 -8.81 -20.21
N PRO A 154 -4.03 -9.38 -19.88
CA PRO A 154 -3.99 -10.57 -19.05
C PRO A 154 -4.28 -10.21 -17.59
N PHE A 155 -5.05 -11.04 -16.90
CA PHE A 155 -5.29 -10.92 -15.47
C PHE A 155 -4.02 -11.32 -14.70
N LEU A 156 -3.14 -10.36 -14.42
CA LEU A 156 -1.84 -10.58 -13.77
C LEU A 156 -1.46 -9.40 -12.88
N LEU A 157 -0.68 -9.68 -11.84
CA LEU A 157 -0.12 -8.64 -10.97
C LEU A 157 0.79 -7.65 -11.70
N ASP A 158 1.60 -8.17 -12.63
CA ASP A 158 2.67 -7.42 -13.28
C ASP A 158 2.18 -6.62 -14.51
N THR A 159 0.86 -6.56 -14.75
CA THR A 159 0.33 -5.73 -15.83
C THR A 159 0.20 -4.28 -15.41
N TYR A 160 0.31 -3.40 -16.40
CA TYR A 160 0.02 -1.98 -16.23
C TYR A 160 -1.49 -1.71 -16.12
N VAL A 161 -2.33 -2.73 -16.29
CA VAL A 161 -3.79 -2.67 -16.32
C VAL A 161 -4.35 -3.73 -15.37
N GLY A 162 -5.07 -3.31 -14.33
CA GLY A 162 -5.65 -4.18 -13.29
C GLY A 162 -6.47 -3.38 -12.28
#